data_AF-A0A2M8Q9J6-F1
#
_entry.id   AF-A0A2M8Q9J6-F1
#
_cell.length_a   1.000
_cell.length_b   1.000
_cell.length_c   1.000
_cell.angle_alpha   90.00
_cell.angle_beta   90.00
_cell.angle_gamma   90.00
#
_symmetry.space_group_name_H-M   'P 1'
#
loop_
_entity.id
_entity.type
_entity.pdbx_description
1 polymer ?
#
loop_
_entity_poly.entity_id
_entity_poly.type
_entity_poly.pdbx_seq_one_letter_code
_entity_poly.pdbx_strand_id
1 'polypeptide(L)'
;SELMLSLVYALQDLITKTHAFAFIDHLEYISPDFAAKEANEAIAGVLQRMPPGYYSTDLGFALKQFASHYLDTVDQRTTFIMVGDGRNNYNDPALDIFQMLARRARRMIWINPEPPMLWGTGDSDMLQYAPFCTNVLMAATLGELTEAVDHLLSHP
;
A
#
# COMPACT_ATOMS: atom_id res chain seq x y z
N SER A 1 -6.93 -5.20 -5.99
CA SER A 1 -6.86 -4.17 -7.04
C SER A 1 -5.77 -4.55 -8.04
N GLU A 2 -6.02 -4.35 -9.34
CA GLU A 2 -5.07 -4.61 -10.45
C GLU A 2 -3.78 -3.76 -10.34
N LEU A 3 -3.84 -2.63 -9.64
CA LEU A 3 -2.67 -1.78 -9.37
C LEU A 3 -1.68 -2.39 -8.38
N MET A 4 -2.14 -3.17 -7.39
CA MET A 4 -1.22 -3.88 -6.50
C MET A 4 -0.48 -4.99 -7.24
N LEU A 5 -1.18 -5.71 -8.13
CA LEU A 5 -0.58 -6.69 -9.05
C LEU A 5 0.52 -6.07 -9.89
N SER A 6 0.19 -4.93 -10.49
CA SER A 6 1.08 -4.12 -11.30
C SER A 6 2.32 -3.67 -10.51
N LEU A 7 2.15 -3.25 -9.25
CA LEU A 7 3.25 -2.82 -8.40
C LEU A 7 4.20 -3.97 -8.06
N VAL A 8 3.65 -5.09 -7.60
CA VAL A 8 4.46 -6.23 -7.17
C VAL A 8 5.26 -6.77 -8.35
N TYR A 9 4.65 -6.86 -9.53
CA TYR A 9 5.34 -7.26 -10.75
C TYR A 9 6.46 -6.28 -11.14
N ALA A 10 6.18 -4.97 -11.16
CA ALA A 10 7.18 -3.95 -11.49
C ALA A 10 8.37 -3.94 -10.51
N LEU A 11 8.14 -4.30 -9.24
CA LEU A 11 9.15 -4.32 -8.20
C LEU A 11 9.87 -5.66 -8.01
N GLN A 12 9.37 -6.75 -8.61
CA GLN A 12 9.86 -8.11 -8.36
C GLN A 12 11.34 -8.28 -8.68
N ASP A 13 11.81 -7.63 -9.76
CA ASP A 13 13.22 -7.70 -10.19
C ASP A 13 14.14 -6.70 -9.46
N LEU A 14 13.57 -5.75 -8.71
CA LEU A 14 14.31 -4.62 -8.14
C LEU A 14 14.65 -4.78 -6.65
N ILE A 15 14.08 -5.77 -5.95
CA ILE A 15 14.13 -5.82 -4.48
C ILE A 15 14.73 -7.14 -3.97
N THR A 16 15.73 -7.03 -3.08
CA THR A 16 16.44 -8.16 -2.44
C THR A 16 15.64 -8.82 -1.31
N LYS A 17 14.71 -8.08 -0.68
CA LYS A 17 13.81 -8.56 0.38
C LYS A 17 12.53 -7.72 0.40
N THR A 18 11.39 -8.33 0.07
CA THR A 18 10.08 -7.65 0.00
C THR A 18 9.08 -8.25 0.98
N HIS A 19 8.50 -7.40 1.82
CA HIS A 19 7.32 -7.74 2.63
C HIS A 19 6.07 -7.17 1.95
N ALA A 20 5.23 -8.03 1.41
CA ALA A 20 3.99 -7.66 0.72
C ALA A 20 2.79 -8.00 1.61
N PHE A 21 1.82 -7.09 1.65
CA PHE A 21 0.60 -7.23 2.43
C PHE A 21 -0.60 -6.85 1.56
N ALA A 22 -1.72 -7.52 1.77
CA ALA A 22 -3.02 -7.14 1.24
C ALA A 22 -3.93 -6.72 2.40
N PHE A 23 -4.87 -5.82 2.15
CA PHE A 23 -5.87 -5.43 3.13
C PHE A 23 -7.23 -5.16 2.47
N ILE A 24 -8.30 -5.50 3.18
CA ILE A 24 -9.69 -5.08 2.92
C ILE A 24 -10.29 -4.68 4.27
N ASP A 25 -10.84 -5.64 5.02
CA ASP A 25 -11.33 -5.50 6.39
C ASP A 25 -10.32 -6.02 7.44
N HIS A 26 -9.27 -6.69 6.99
CA HIS A 26 -8.14 -7.16 7.79
C HIS A 26 -6.86 -7.16 6.95
N LEU A 27 -5.70 -7.31 7.61
CA LEU A 27 -4.38 -7.42 6.98
C LEU A 27 -3.99 -8.87 6.74
N GLU A 28 -3.52 -9.19 5.54
CA GLU A 28 -2.94 -10.49 5.18
C GLU A 28 -1.49 -10.33 4.72
N TYR A 29 -0.59 -11.17 5.22
CA TYR A 29 0.81 -11.21 4.78
C TYR A 29 0.94 -12.16 3.58
N ILE A 30 1.31 -11.60 2.43
CA ILE A 30 1.24 -12.29 1.13
C ILE A 30 2.61 -12.53 0.48
N SER A 31 3.72 -12.11 1.09
CA SER A 31 5.05 -12.44 0.56
C SER A 31 5.26 -13.94 0.27
N PRO A 32 4.77 -14.89 1.10
CA PRO A 32 4.95 -16.30 0.81
C PRO A 32 4.27 -16.75 -0.50
N ASP A 33 3.19 -16.10 -0.90
CA ASP A 33 2.49 -16.41 -2.15
C ASP A 33 3.36 -16.13 -3.39
N PHE A 34 4.20 -15.09 -3.32
CA PHE A 34 5.10 -14.68 -4.41
C PHE A 34 6.41 -15.45 -4.47
N ALA A 35 6.76 -16.21 -3.42
CA ALA A 35 7.99 -17.01 -3.41
C ALA A 35 7.86 -18.33 -4.19
N ALA A 36 6.63 -18.81 -4.42
CA ALA A 36 6.37 -20.16 -4.92
C ALA A 36 5.60 -20.21 -6.25
N LYS A 37 5.14 -19.07 -6.76
CA LYS A 37 4.25 -18.98 -7.93
C LYS A 37 4.63 -17.81 -8.83
N GLU A 38 4.27 -17.93 -10.10
CA GLU A 38 4.22 -16.78 -11.02
C GLU A 38 3.29 -15.70 -10.42
N ALA A 39 3.67 -14.43 -10.54
CA ALA A 39 3.00 -13.31 -9.85
C ALA A 39 1.48 -13.30 -10.06
N ASN A 40 1.02 -13.59 -11.28
CA ASN A 40 -0.39 -13.66 -11.63
C ASN A 40 -1.16 -14.74 -10.84
N GLU A 41 -0.55 -15.91 -10.62
CA GLU A 41 -1.18 -17.01 -9.88
C GLU A 41 -1.20 -16.75 -8.37
N ALA A 42 -0.14 -16.14 -7.84
CA ALA A 42 -0.08 -15.71 -6.44
C ALA A 42 -1.24 -14.75 -6.14
N ILE A 43 -1.45 -13.78 -7.02
CA ILE A 43 -2.47 -12.74 -6.86
C ILE A 43 -3.87 -13.25 -7.06
N ALA A 44 -4.12 -14.11 -8.04
CA ALA A 44 -5.40 -14.78 -8.17
C ALA A 44 -5.76 -15.54 -6.87
N GLY A 45 -4.76 -16.18 -6.26
CA GLY A 45 -4.91 -16.81 -4.94
C GLY A 45 -5.28 -15.83 -3.85
N VAL A 46 -4.56 -14.71 -3.73
CA VAL A 46 -4.86 -13.66 -2.74
C VAL A 46 -6.26 -13.07 -2.94
N LEU A 47 -6.64 -12.72 -4.18
CA LEU A 47 -7.96 -12.17 -4.49
C LEU A 47 -9.10 -13.18 -4.25
N GLN A 48 -8.83 -14.47 -4.35
CA GLN A 48 -9.81 -15.51 -3.99
C GLN A 48 -10.00 -15.60 -2.46
N ARG A 49 -8.93 -15.40 -1.68
CA ARG A 49 -8.97 -15.38 -0.20
C ARG A 49 -9.54 -14.07 0.35
N MET A 50 -9.24 -12.97 -0.33
CA MET A 50 -9.68 -11.61 -0.03
C MET A 50 -10.51 -11.05 -1.20
N PRO A 51 -11.74 -11.55 -1.40
CA PRO A 51 -12.58 -11.08 -2.50
C PRO A 51 -12.89 -9.59 -2.31
N PRO A 52 -12.76 -8.76 -3.36
CA PRO A 52 -13.20 -7.37 -3.30
C PRO A 52 -14.71 -7.35 -3.12
N GLY A 53 -15.15 -7.15 -1.87
CA GLY A 53 -16.55 -7.11 -1.49
C GLY A 53 -16.99 -5.69 -1.13
N TYR A 54 -18.30 -5.48 -1.05
CA TYR A 54 -18.95 -4.29 -0.48
C TYR A 54 -18.72 -4.13 1.05
N TYR A 55 -17.76 -4.88 1.60
CA TYR A 55 -17.40 -4.83 3.01
C TYR A 55 -16.48 -3.63 3.21
N SER A 56 -16.89 -2.79 4.16
CA SER A 56 -16.21 -1.56 4.59
C SER A 56 -14.71 -1.78 4.76
N THR A 57 -13.88 -1.28 3.82
CA THR A 57 -12.44 -1.13 4.01
C THR A 57 -12.16 -0.44 5.34
N ASP A 58 -11.34 -1.08 6.18
CA ASP A 58 -10.85 -0.52 7.45
C ASP A 58 -9.32 -0.50 7.43
N LEU A 59 -8.79 0.54 6.77
CA LEU A 59 -7.35 0.79 6.68
C LEU A 59 -6.76 1.04 8.08
N GLY A 60 -7.49 1.73 8.96
CA GLY A 60 -7.03 2.00 10.31
C GLY A 60 -6.79 0.72 11.10
N PHE A 61 -7.70 -0.25 11.00
CA PHE A 61 -7.54 -1.57 11.60
C PHE A 61 -6.37 -2.35 10.96
N ALA A 62 -6.23 -2.32 9.64
CA ALA A 62 -5.09 -2.95 8.95
C ALA A 62 -3.74 -2.36 9.42
N LEU A 63 -3.65 -1.03 9.61
CA LEU A 63 -2.47 -0.36 10.16
C LEU A 63 -2.18 -0.81 11.60
N LYS A 64 -3.21 -0.93 12.44
CA LYS A 64 -3.10 -1.46 13.83
C LYS A 64 -2.58 -2.89 13.85
N GLN A 65 -3.09 -3.75 12.97
CA GLN A 65 -2.61 -5.12 12.82
C GLN A 65 -1.17 -5.15 12.33
N PHE A 66 -0.81 -4.30 11.36
CA PHE A 66 0.55 -4.20 10.84
C PHE A 66 1.53 -3.81 11.95
N ALA A 67 1.23 -2.75 12.68
CA ALA A 67 2.08 -2.27 13.77
C ALA A 67 2.24 -3.29 14.91
N SER A 68 1.23 -4.13 15.15
CA SER A 68 1.27 -5.14 16.21
C SER A 68 2.12 -6.36 15.83
N HIS A 69 2.16 -6.74 14.55
CA HIS A 69 2.75 -8.02 14.12
C HIS A 69 4.01 -7.88 13.26
N TYR A 70 4.22 -6.75 12.59
CA TYR A 70 5.22 -6.60 11.53
C TYR A 70 6.06 -5.31 11.64
N LEU A 71 6.01 -4.60 12.78
CA LEU A 71 6.75 -3.34 12.96
C LEU A 71 8.28 -3.51 12.85
N ASP A 72 8.78 -4.71 13.16
CA ASP A 72 10.19 -5.11 13.02
C ASP A 72 10.65 -5.17 11.56
N THR A 73 9.73 -5.28 10.60
CA THR A 73 10.03 -5.23 9.16
C THR A 73 10.29 -3.82 8.63
N VAL A 74 10.00 -2.79 9.43
CA VAL A 74 10.20 -1.38 9.06
C VAL A 74 11.40 -0.83 9.82
N ASP A 75 12.37 -0.26 9.12
CA ASP A 75 13.48 0.48 9.70
C ASP A 75 13.93 1.63 8.78
N GLN A 76 15.04 2.30 9.15
CA GLN A 76 15.60 3.44 8.42
C GLN A 76 16.22 3.08 7.06
N ARG A 77 16.12 1.81 6.63
CA ARG A 77 16.48 1.32 5.29
C ARG A 77 15.23 0.96 4.48
N THR A 78 14.07 0.82 5.12
CA THR A 78 12.80 0.45 4.47
C THR A 78 12.19 1.63 3.71
N THR A 79 11.78 1.38 2.46
CA THR A 79 10.81 2.21 1.75
C THR A 79 9.43 1.59 1.94
N PHE A 80 8.53 2.28 2.63
CA PHE A 80 7.16 1.83 2.83
C PHE A 80 6.29 2.39 1.71
N ILE A 81 5.63 1.52 0.94
CA ILE A 81 4.76 1.90 -0.17
C ILE A 81 3.32 1.50 0.18
N MET A 82 2.42 2.48 0.23
CA MET A 82 0.98 2.29 0.37
C MET A 82 0.31 2.46 -1.00
N VAL A 83 -0.57 1.53 -1.38
CA VAL A 83 -1.35 1.60 -2.61
C VAL A 83 -2.83 1.54 -2.27
N GLY A 84 -3.57 2.59 -2.59
CA GLY A 84 -4.99 2.69 -2.28
C GLY A 84 -5.54 4.10 -2.42
N ASP A 85 -6.85 4.24 -2.48
CA ASP A 85 -7.56 5.51 -2.63
C ASP A 85 -7.64 6.34 -1.33
N GLY A 86 -7.29 5.74 -0.19
CA GLY A 86 -7.37 6.36 1.13
C GLY A 86 -8.79 6.44 1.67
N ARG A 87 -9.73 5.66 1.12
CA ARG A 87 -11.09 5.53 1.63
C ARG A 87 -11.13 4.56 2.80
N ASN A 88 -11.73 5.00 3.90
CA ASN A 88 -11.76 4.25 5.15
C ASN A 88 -13.20 4.05 5.68
N ASN A 89 -14.23 4.35 4.88
CA ASN A 89 -15.64 4.23 5.25
C ASN A 89 -16.01 4.90 6.58
N TYR A 90 -15.41 6.07 6.84
CA TYR A 90 -15.55 6.84 8.09
C TYR A 90 -15.03 6.16 9.36
N ASN A 91 -14.27 5.06 9.23
CA ASN A 91 -13.56 4.47 10.35
C ASN A 91 -12.40 5.39 10.81
N ASP A 92 -11.86 5.10 12.00
CA ASP A 92 -10.66 5.78 12.51
C ASP A 92 -9.46 5.54 11.57
N PRO A 93 -8.84 6.58 10.99
CA PRO A 93 -7.70 6.44 10.08
C PRO A 93 -6.40 5.97 10.75
N ALA A 94 -6.33 5.91 12.08
CA ALA A 94 -5.12 5.49 12.81
C ALA A 94 -3.86 6.31 12.42
N LEU A 95 -4.02 7.64 12.33
CA LEU A 95 -2.96 8.56 11.89
C LEU A 95 -1.72 8.54 12.80
N ASP A 96 -1.90 8.24 14.08
CA ASP A 96 -0.82 8.08 15.04
C ASP A 96 0.12 6.92 14.65
N ILE A 97 -0.46 5.79 14.24
CA ILE A 97 0.27 4.63 13.75
C ILE A 97 0.90 4.93 12.39
N PHE A 98 0.15 5.55 11.49
CA PHE A 98 0.69 5.93 10.19
C PHE A 98 1.90 6.88 10.32
N GLN A 99 1.79 7.90 11.17
CA GLN A 99 2.89 8.82 11.47
C GLN A 99 4.08 8.12 12.14
N MET A 100 3.83 7.13 13.01
CA MET A 100 4.90 6.31 13.58
C MET A 100 5.65 5.52 12.49
N LEU A 101 4.92 4.87 11.57
CA LEU A 101 5.50 4.14 10.45
C LEU A 101 6.32 5.06 9.54
N ALA A 102 5.77 6.22 9.20
CA ALA A 102 6.44 7.23 8.37
C ALA A 102 7.75 7.74 8.99
N ARG A 103 7.81 7.91 10.32
CA ARG A 103 9.05 8.28 11.03
C ARG A 103 10.09 7.16 11.08
N ARG A 104 9.63 5.91 11.07
CA ARG A 104 10.50 4.73 11.20
C ARG A 104 11.10 4.31 9.87
N ALA A 105 10.34 4.44 8.78
CA ALA A 105 10.77 4.15 7.42
C ALA A 105 11.72 5.24 6.90
N ARG A 106 12.60 4.88 5.96
CA ARG A 106 13.44 5.84 5.22
C ARG A 106 12.59 6.75 4.33
N ARG A 107 11.59 6.17 3.68
CA ARG A 107 10.66 6.82 2.76
C ARG A 107 9.26 6.27 2.98
N MET A 108 8.27 7.15 3.03
CA MET A 108 6.85 6.80 3.07
C MET A 108 6.22 7.28 1.76
N ILE A 109 5.79 6.35 0.92
CA ILE A 109 5.27 6.64 -0.42
C ILE A 109 3.83 6.19 -0.47
N TRP A 110 2.95 7.05 -0.96
CA TRP A 110 1.56 6.69 -1.24
C TRP A 110 1.30 6.77 -2.74
N ILE A 111 0.70 5.73 -3.29
CA ILE A 111 0.23 5.68 -4.68
C ILE A 111 -1.29 5.58 -4.67
N ASN A 112 -1.95 6.66 -5.09
CA ASN A 112 -3.39 6.80 -5.07
C ASN A 112 -3.96 6.67 -6.50
N PRO A 113 -4.93 5.77 -6.76
CA PRO A 113 -5.59 5.67 -8.06
C PRO A 113 -6.57 6.79 -8.36
N GLU A 114 -7.10 7.45 -7.34
CA GLU A 114 -8.03 8.55 -7.49
C GLU A 114 -7.30 9.87 -7.79
N PRO A 115 -7.87 10.72 -8.67
CA PRO A 115 -7.33 12.05 -8.92
C PRO A 115 -7.36 12.91 -7.64
N PRO A 116 -6.40 13.84 -7.45
CA PRO A 116 -6.33 14.67 -6.24
C PRO A 116 -7.59 15.44 -5.88
N MET A 117 -8.42 15.75 -6.88
CA MET A 117 -9.69 16.45 -6.68
C MET A 117 -10.74 15.63 -5.90
N LEU A 118 -10.57 14.30 -5.82
CA LEU A 118 -11.41 13.41 -5.02
C LEU A 118 -10.86 13.17 -3.60
N TRP A 119 -9.61 13.57 -3.33
CA TRP A 119 -9.02 13.38 -2.01
C TRP A 119 -9.74 14.27 -0.98
N GLY A 120 -10.15 13.68 0.15
CA GLY A 120 -10.95 14.39 1.15
C GLY A 120 -12.45 14.46 0.82
N THR A 121 -12.90 13.83 -0.27
CA THR A 121 -14.33 13.72 -0.59
C THR A 121 -14.92 12.42 -0.02
N GLY A 122 -16.13 12.53 0.53
CA GLY A 122 -16.82 11.39 1.17
C GLY A 122 -16.02 10.88 2.38
N ASP A 123 -15.65 9.60 2.31
CA ASP A 123 -14.90 8.86 3.33
C ASP A 123 -13.39 8.77 3.06
N SER A 124 -12.86 9.61 2.14
CA SER A 124 -11.44 9.65 1.82
C SER A 124 -10.66 10.43 2.89
N ASP A 125 -9.80 9.74 3.62
CA ASP A 125 -8.87 10.32 4.60
C ASP A 125 -7.52 10.72 3.98
N MET A 126 -7.40 10.66 2.65
CA MET A 126 -6.14 10.85 1.93
C MET A 126 -5.41 12.16 2.30
N LEU A 127 -6.15 13.27 2.49
CA LEU A 127 -5.55 14.55 2.89
C LEU A 127 -4.97 14.54 4.31
N GLN A 128 -5.41 13.62 5.16
CA GLN A 128 -4.87 13.44 6.51
C GLN A 128 -3.59 12.59 6.50
N TYR A 129 -3.48 11.62 5.59
CA TYR A 129 -2.28 10.81 5.42
C TYR A 129 -1.15 11.52 4.68
N ALA A 130 -1.49 12.31 3.64
CA ALA A 130 -0.54 12.94 2.73
C ALA A 130 0.60 13.73 3.42
N PRO A 131 0.38 14.50 4.51
CA PRO A 131 1.45 15.23 5.19
C PRO A 131 2.54 14.35 5.81
N PHE A 132 2.27 13.06 6.04
CA PHE A 132 3.25 12.11 6.58
C PHE A 132 4.01 11.36 5.48
N CYS A 133 3.61 11.51 4.22
CA CYS A 133 4.25 10.87 3.09
C CYS A 133 5.43 11.73 2.59
N THR A 134 6.55 11.07 2.29
CA THR A 134 7.66 11.68 1.54
C THR A 134 7.21 12.03 0.12
N ASN A 135 6.40 11.15 -0.49
CA ASN A 135 5.82 11.36 -1.81
C ASN A 135 4.39 10.82 -1.85
N VAL A 136 3.50 11.55 -2.52
CA VAL A 136 2.17 11.06 -2.91
C VAL A 136 2.10 11.14 -4.43
N LEU A 137 1.78 10.02 -5.06
CA LEU A 137 1.70 9.84 -6.50
C LEU A 137 0.28 9.49 -6.88
N MET A 138 -0.19 10.04 -8.00
CA MET A 138 -1.43 9.60 -8.63
C MET A 138 -1.07 8.65 -9.76
N ALA A 139 -1.60 7.43 -9.73
CA ALA A 139 -1.45 6.44 -10.78
C ALA A 139 -2.72 5.58 -10.85
N ALA A 140 -3.53 5.82 -11.88
CA ALA A 140 -4.77 5.10 -12.12
C ALA A 140 -4.55 3.86 -13.01
N THR A 141 -3.40 3.78 -13.69
CA THR A 141 -3.06 2.68 -14.60
C THR A 141 -1.71 2.04 -14.25
N LEU A 142 -1.49 0.80 -14.73
CA LEU A 142 -0.21 0.11 -14.63
C LEU A 142 0.93 0.93 -15.27
N GLY A 143 0.69 1.56 -16.42
CA GLY A 143 1.70 2.37 -17.09
C GLY A 143 2.17 3.54 -16.21
N GLU A 144 1.22 4.30 -15.67
CA GLU A 144 1.50 5.42 -14.76
C GLU A 144 2.18 4.96 -13.48
N LEU A 145 1.81 3.79 -12.97
CA LEU A 145 2.43 3.20 -11.79
C LEU A 145 3.91 2.87 -12.04
N THR A 146 4.20 2.19 -13.14
CA THR A 146 5.57 1.83 -13.53
C THR A 146 6.43 3.07 -13.72
N GLU A 147 5.92 4.08 -14.43
CA GLU A 147 6.62 5.36 -14.61
C GLU A 147 6.90 6.05 -13.28
N ALA A 148 5.92 6.06 -12.37
CA ALA A 148 6.06 6.72 -11.08
C ALA A 148 7.06 5.98 -10.16
N VAL A 149 7.06 4.64 -10.19
CA VAL A 149 8.03 3.82 -9.47
C VAL A 149 9.43 4.00 -10.04
N ASP A 150 9.60 3.96 -11.36
CA ASP A 150 10.89 4.18 -12.03
C ASP A 150 11.46 5.57 -11.68
N HIS A 151 10.61 6.60 -11.66
CA HIS A 151 11.02 7.95 -11.26
C HIS A 151 11.52 7.99 -9.80
N LEU A 152 10.86 7.29 -8.88
CA LEU A 152 11.25 7.23 -7.47
C LEU A 152 12.56 6.46 -7.23
N LEU A 153 12.82 5.44 -8.05
CA LEU A 153 14.01 4.58 -7.93
C LEU A 153 15.22 5.16 -8.66
N SER A 154 15.02 5.93 -9.73
CA SER A 154 16.09 6.61 -10.48
C SER A 154 16.66 7.85 -9.77
N HIS A 155 15.94 8.41 -8.81
CA HIS A 155 16.35 9.62 -8.06
C HIS A 155 16.39 9.33 -6.53
N PRO A 156 17.55 8.91 -5.98
CA PRO A 156 17.71 8.48 -4.59
C PRO A 156 17.70 9.60 -3.53
#